data_AF-A0A3N6F700-F1
#
_entry.id   AF-A0A3N6F700-F1
#
_cell.length_a   1.000
_cell.length_b   1.000
_cell.length_c   1.000
_cell.angle_alpha   90.00
_cell.angle_beta   90.00
_cell.angle_gamma   90.00
#
_symmetry.space_group_name_H-M   'P 1'
#
loop_
_entity.id
_entity.type
_entity.pdbx_description
1 polymer ?
#
loop_
_entity_poly.entity_id
_entity_poly.type
_entity_poly.pdbx_seq_one_letter_code
_entity_poly.pdbx_strand_id
1 'polypeptide(L)'
;MSVARGSMRGMLTNAPVFALPTPAALLDRCRVLAAVSALLDGHRAPHGAVYTIGLPRRGAARRGAAGPVFSLRRGGSRLDVLFRAEGVLLWGRAGHGPGRHPRAALDGVPEALRPLLPEQPVDVVAWCGPDDAAWRIPRGAGSGSASGAGLLDDLVAVRPQPLKWTGRQSRPEAVWDLMESLTAAPAWEGDARKDGPPGARADVGEELLRCRDRSGRITTAVFRRRAGVSRSHCMDLRVGVDDDMVVIGGGAVGEVEPYGALLTASFPSDDGRAWVVASKDHAVPQPHRVTGYAIGLKIEGVSRRRLAEELLLVHRVRSEQAPHPAVSAAAPEGFTLIGGGIRANWHDGTASPGPGSLATASFPRAGEAWTARAKDHLHSHPCTVDAYAVCLKSAFRIDGRDVSVDRHIRFAESSGETPAPRVSTALGDTGHALTGIGAEVRQRDPGSLLWQLAPVAENGTVAGVSAGGKQHEAWAPSSIAAWTLGIRLDERG
;
A
#
# COMPACT_ATOMS: atom_id res chain seq x y z
N MET A 1 -56.93 18.34 47.19
CA MET A 1 -56.48 18.92 45.91
C MET A 1 -55.16 19.63 46.15
N SER A 2 -54.07 19.02 45.69
CA SER A 2 -52.68 19.45 45.91
C SER A 2 -52.18 20.19 44.68
N VAL A 3 -51.81 21.47 44.82
CA VAL A 3 -51.12 22.23 43.77
C VAL A 3 -49.63 22.27 44.11
N ALA A 4 -48.84 21.72 43.20
CA ALA A 4 -47.44 21.37 43.37
C ALA A 4 -46.49 22.57 43.21
N ARG A 5 -45.37 22.50 43.93
CA ARG A 5 -44.19 23.36 43.81
C ARG A 5 -43.52 23.17 42.45
N GLY A 6 -43.38 24.25 41.68
CA GLY A 6 -42.56 24.30 40.46
C GLY A 6 -41.07 24.38 40.81
N SER A 7 -40.31 23.36 40.41
CA SER A 7 -38.85 23.29 40.50
C SER A 7 -38.22 23.95 39.26
N MET A 8 -37.42 24.99 39.45
CA MET A 8 -36.49 25.50 38.42
C MET A 8 -35.38 24.46 38.21
N ARG A 9 -35.54 23.59 37.22
CA ARG A 9 -34.41 22.86 36.62
C ARG A 9 -33.70 23.80 35.65
N GLY A 10 -32.47 24.16 35.99
CA GLY A 10 -31.57 24.89 35.10
C GLY A 10 -31.36 24.13 33.79
N MET A 11 -31.53 24.84 32.68
CA MET A 11 -31.10 24.40 31.35
C MET A 11 -29.58 24.19 31.37
N LEU A 12 -29.15 22.93 31.34
CA LEU A 12 -27.82 22.57 30.88
C LEU A 12 -27.79 22.79 29.38
N THR A 13 -27.09 23.82 28.92
CA THR A 13 -26.78 24.00 27.51
C THR A 13 -25.77 22.92 27.09
N ASN A 14 -26.15 22.07 26.14
CA ASN A 14 -25.23 21.10 25.54
C ASN A 14 -24.12 21.88 24.80
N ALA A 15 -22.92 21.92 25.38
CA ALA A 15 -21.75 22.42 24.67
C ALA A 15 -21.50 21.55 23.42
N PRO A 16 -21.07 22.14 22.29
CA PRO A 16 -20.75 21.37 21.09
C PRO A 16 -19.62 20.37 21.40
N VAL A 17 -19.91 19.09 21.19
CA VAL A 17 -18.91 18.03 21.28
C VAL A 17 -18.07 18.11 20.01
N PHE A 18 -16.85 18.64 20.11
CA PHE A 18 -15.88 18.57 19.02
C PHE A 18 -15.53 17.09 18.75
N ALA A 19 -15.79 16.62 17.53
CA ALA A 19 -15.36 15.29 17.10
C ALA A 19 -13.87 15.35 16.74
N LEU A 20 -13.00 14.95 17.67
CA LEU A 20 -11.58 14.80 17.40
C LEU A 20 -11.35 13.63 16.41
N PRO A 21 -10.41 13.75 15.45
CA PRO A 21 -10.12 12.69 14.47
C PRO A 21 -9.58 11.43 15.15
N THR A 22 -9.64 10.27 14.48
CA THR A 22 -9.03 9.04 15.01
C THR A 22 -7.52 9.24 15.26
N PRO A 23 -6.88 8.51 16.20
CA PRO A 23 -5.44 8.60 16.45
C PRO A 23 -4.58 8.54 15.18
N ALA A 24 -4.91 7.65 14.23
CA ALA A 24 -4.21 7.54 12.95
C ALA A 24 -4.37 8.81 12.09
N ALA A 25 -5.59 9.32 11.95
CA ALA A 25 -5.85 10.55 11.20
C ALA A 25 -5.23 11.79 11.86
N LEU A 26 -5.17 11.83 13.20
CA LEU A 26 -4.47 12.88 13.94
C LEU A 26 -2.96 12.83 13.70
N LEU A 27 -2.36 11.63 13.73
CA LEU A 27 -0.93 11.45 13.47
C LEU A 27 -0.56 11.91 12.06
N ASP A 28 -1.32 11.49 11.05
CA ASP A 28 -1.11 11.91 9.66
C ASP A 28 -1.25 13.42 9.52
N ARG A 29 -2.23 14.03 10.20
CA ARG A 29 -2.39 15.49 10.20
C ARG A 29 -1.26 16.23 10.90
N CYS A 30 -0.77 15.73 12.03
CA CYS A 30 0.40 16.27 12.72
C CYS A 30 1.65 16.19 11.85
N ARG A 31 1.82 15.10 11.09
CA ARG A 31 2.91 14.94 10.12
C ARG A 31 2.82 15.97 8.98
N VAL A 32 1.64 16.17 8.41
CA VAL A 32 1.41 17.16 7.34
C VAL A 32 1.72 18.58 7.84
N LEU A 33 1.20 18.97 9.01
CA LEU A 33 1.43 20.31 9.58
C LEU A 33 2.90 20.55 9.92
N ALA A 34 3.60 19.52 10.39
CA ALA A 34 5.03 19.60 10.62
C ALA A 34 5.84 19.77 9.33
N ALA A 35 5.51 19.02 8.28
CA ALA A 35 6.16 19.16 6.97
C ALA A 35 5.94 20.57 6.39
N VAL A 36 4.70 21.08 6.48
CA VAL A 36 4.35 22.45 6.07
C VAL A 36 5.15 23.49 6.86
N SER A 37 5.35 23.31 8.16
CA SER A 37 6.12 24.29 8.94
C SER A 37 7.63 24.18 8.76
N ALA A 38 8.16 22.98 8.52
CA ALA A 38 9.57 22.80 8.16
C ALA A 38 9.87 23.48 6.80
N LEU A 39 8.93 23.42 5.86
CA LEU A 39 8.98 24.16 4.58
C LEU A 39 9.00 25.68 4.76
N LEU A 40 8.43 26.19 5.87
CA LEU A 40 8.34 27.62 6.18
C LEU A 40 9.50 28.10 7.07
N ASP A 41 10.28 27.19 7.66
CA ASP A 41 11.34 27.55 8.61
C ASP A 41 12.54 28.12 7.85
N GLY A 42 12.66 29.44 7.91
CA GLY A 42 13.56 30.26 7.08
C GLY A 42 12.99 31.65 6.78
N HIS A 43 11.67 31.80 6.90
CA HIS A 43 10.99 33.09 6.75
C HIS A 43 10.25 33.46 8.03
N ARG A 44 10.58 34.63 8.60
CA ARG A 44 9.85 35.20 9.74
C ARG A 44 8.39 35.37 9.34
N ALA A 45 7.50 34.46 9.72
CA ALA A 45 6.06 34.64 9.58
C ALA A 45 5.62 35.75 10.56
N PRO A 46 5.28 36.96 10.10
CA PRO A 46 4.77 37.99 10.98
C PRO A 46 3.30 37.61 11.24
N HIS A 47 3.02 37.06 12.43
CA HIS A 47 1.67 36.75 12.95
C HIS A 47 1.02 35.39 12.59
N GLY A 48 1.79 34.35 12.23
CA GLY A 48 1.26 33.01 11.93
C GLY A 48 1.47 31.95 13.03
N ALA A 49 0.70 30.86 12.97
CA ALA A 49 0.98 29.63 13.72
C ALA A 49 2.31 29.02 13.23
N VAL A 50 3.14 28.55 14.16
CA VAL A 50 4.42 27.87 13.90
C VAL A 50 4.28 26.43 14.40
N TYR A 51 4.61 25.46 13.54
CA TYR A 51 4.51 24.03 13.88
C TYR A 51 5.92 23.46 13.99
N THR A 52 6.26 22.82 15.09
CA THR A 52 7.61 22.30 15.30
C THR A 52 7.54 20.84 15.72
N ILE A 53 8.27 19.96 15.03
CA ILE A 53 8.61 18.64 15.59
C ILE A 53 9.85 18.86 16.45
N GLY A 54 9.66 18.78 17.76
CA GLY A 54 10.78 18.74 18.69
C GLY A 54 11.06 17.30 19.07
N LEU A 55 12.28 16.82 18.83
CA LEU A 55 12.78 15.73 19.66
C LEU A 55 12.80 16.21 21.12
N PRO A 56 12.47 15.35 22.11
CA PRO A 56 12.50 15.75 23.50
C PRO A 56 13.84 16.39 23.85
N ARG A 57 13.80 17.60 24.44
CA ARG A 57 15.01 18.33 24.87
C ARG A 57 15.90 17.39 25.70
N ARG A 58 17.22 17.49 25.55
CA ARG A 58 18.27 16.66 26.19
C ARG A 58 18.23 16.54 27.74
N GLY A 59 17.20 17.03 28.42
CA GLY A 59 16.91 16.80 29.85
C GLY A 59 15.62 16.01 30.15
N ALA A 60 14.70 15.83 29.18
CA ALA A 60 13.44 15.10 29.38
C ALA A 60 13.63 13.56 29.33
N ALA A 61 14.77 13.08 28.85
CA ALA A 61 15.10 11.66 28.75
C ALA A 61 15.29 10.96 30.12
N ARG A 62 15.34 11.70 31.24
CA ARG A 62 15.59 11.13 32.58
C ARG A 62 14.38 10.45 33.24
N ARG A 63 13.17 10.48 32.66
CA ARG A 63 11.95 9.89 33.27
C ARG A 63 10.97 9.26 32.25
N GLY A 64 11.44 8.29 31.46
CA GLY A 64 10.54 7.36 30.74
C GLY A 64 9.76 7.88 29.53
N ALA A 65 9.82 9.17 29.19
CA ALA A 65 9.16 9.73 28.00
C ALA A 65 9.99 9.51 26.71
N ALA A 66 10.21 8.26 26.29
CA ALA A 66 11.01 7.91 25.11
C ALA A 66 10.23 7.88 23.77
N GLY A 67 9.61 8.98 23.33
CA GLY A 67 8.71 8.97 22.18
C GLY A 67 8.48 10.35 21.57
N PRO A 68 8.05 10.42 20.30
CA PRO A 68 7.95 11.69 19.56
C PRO A 68 6.82 12.57 20.13
N VAL A 69 7.13 13.85 20.37
CA VAL A 69 6.16 14.86 20.77
C VAL A 69 6.00 15.85 19.62
N PHE A 70 4.77 16.02 19.13
CA PHE A 70 4.45 17.03 18.13
C PHE A 70 4.03 18.31 18.84
N SER A 71 4.71 19.43 18.58
CA SER A 71 4.42 20.71 19.23
C SER A 71 3.86 21.74 18.23
N LEU A 72 2.61 22.15 18.42
CA LEU A 72 1.98 23.27 17.73
C LEU A 72 2.10 24.54 18.57
N ARG A 73 2.41 25.68 17.94
CA ARG A 73 2.42 27.00 18.60
C ARG A 73 1.63 28.02 17.81
N ARG A 74 0.77 28.80 18.47
CA ARG A 74 0.03 29.92 17.86
C ARG A 74 -0.19 31.04 18.88
N GLY A 75 0.27 32.25 18.58
CA GLY A 75 0.02 33.43 19.42
C GLY A 75 0.43 33.26 20.90
N GLY A 76 1.58 32.63 21.17
CA GLY A 76 2.05 32.37 22.55
C GLY A 76 1.43 31.14 23.23
N SER A 77 0.46 30.48 22.59
CA SER A 77 -0.08 29.19 23.04
C SER A 77 0.72 28.04 22.45
N ARG A 78 0.82 26.94 23.19
CA ARG A 78 1.48 25.70 22.77
C ARG A 78 0.52 24.53 22.97
N LEU A 79 0.43 23.63 22.00
CA LEU A 79 -0.25 22.36 22.12
C LEU A 79 0.73 21.24 21.74
N ASP A 80 0.84 20.22 22.58
CA ASP A 80 1.72 19.09 22.40
C ASP A 80 0.87 17.81 22.25
N VAL A 81 1.29 16.93 21.33
CA VAL A 81 0.66 15.63 21.08
C VAL A 81 1.71 14.53 21.22
N LEU A 82 1.43 13.54 22.06
CA LEU A 82 2.29 12.38 22.27
C LEU A 82 1.56 11.11 21.83
N PHE A 83 2.23 10.32 21.00
CA PHE A 83 1.75 9.02 20.54
C PHE A 83 2.54 7.90 21.21
N ARG A 84 1.82 6.90 21.74
CA ARG A 84 2.35 5.78 22.51
C ARG A 84 1.57 4.50 22.22
N ALA A 85 2.18 3.35 22.56
CA ALA A 85 1.47 2.07 22.54
C ALA A 85 0.30 2.07 23.54
N GLU A 86 0.43 2.84 24.62
CA GLU A 86 -0.57 3.03 25.67
C GLU A 86 -1.66 4.05 25.32
N GLY A 87 -1.59 4.70 24.15
CA GLY A 87 -2.60 5.66 23.67
C GLY A 87 -2.03 6.98 23.16
N VAL A 88 -2.91 7.97 23.01
CA VAL A 88 -2.56 9.33 22.56
C VAL A 88 -2.95 10.35 23.62
N LEU A 89 -2.04 11.28 23.91
CA LEU A 89 -2.23 12.35 24.88
C LEU A 89 -2.07 13.72 24.21
N LEU A 90 -3.07 14.59 24.38
CA LEU A 90 -3.09 15.97 23.88
C LEU A 90 -3.12 16.94 25.07
N TRP A 91 -2.10 17.78 25.20
CA TRP A 91 -2.05 18.80 26.26
C TRP A 91 -1.57 20.13 25.71
N GLY A 92 -1.91 21.23 26.36
CA GLY A 92 -1.49 22.55 25.93
C GLY A 92 -1.24 23.51 27.07
N ARG A 93 -0.67 24.67 26.72
CA ARG A 93 -0.53 25.82 27.60
C ARG A 93 -1.04 27.05 26.86
N ALA A 94 -2.04 27.71 27.44
CA ALA A 94 -2.52 29.00 26.98
C ALA A 94 -1.72 30.14 27.61
N GLY A 95 -0.84 30.79 26.83
CA GLY A 95 -0.20 32.05 27.19
C GLY A 95 0.84 32.02 28.33
N HIS A 96 1.37 33.22 28.64
CA HIS A 96 2.49 33.46 29.57
C HIS A 96 2.13 33.51 31.07
N GLY A 97 0.92 33.12 31.46
CA GLY A 97 0.52 33.13 32.87
C GLY A 97 1.21 32.03 33.70
N PRO A 98 1.43 32.25 35.01
CA PRO A 98 1.81 31.17 35.93
C PRO A 98 0.63 30.20 36.05
N GLY A 99 0.71 29.07 35.33
CA GLY A 99 -0.32 28.04 35.40
C GLY A 99 -0.45 27.50 36.83
N ARG A 100 -1.68 27.23 37.28
CA ARG A 100 -1.93 26.33 38.40
C ARG A 100 -2.24 24.97 37.83
N HIS A 101 -1.74 23.90 38.47
CA HIS A 101 -2.24 22.54 38.23
C HIS A 101 -3.59 22.41 38.97
N PRO A 102 -4.77 22.40 38.32
CA PRO A 102 -5.95 21.92 39.01
C PRO A 102 -5.73 20.42 39.14
N ARG A 103 -5.48 19.88 40.34
CA ARG A 103 -5.45 18.42 40.57
C ARG A 103 -6.68 17.72 39.96
N ALA A 104 -7.81 18.42 39.94
CA ALA A 104 -9.06 18.00 39.31
C ALA A 104 -8.99 17.77 37.78
N ALA A 105 -8.01 18.35 37.06
CA ALA A 105 -7.87 18.19 35.62
C ALA A 105 -7.25 16.84 35.20
N LEU A 106 -6.69 16.09 36.17
CA LEU A 106 -6.12 14.75 35.94
C LEU A 106 -7.09 13.62 36.32
N ASP A 107 -8.26 13.96 36.85
CA ASP A 107 -9.30 12.99 37.18
C ASP A 107 -9.83 12.36 35.88
N GLY A 108 -9.57 11.06 35.73
CA GLY A 108 -9.94 10.28 34.55
C GLY A 108 -8.79 9.94 33.60
N VAL A 109 -7.63 10.61 33.68
CA VAL A 109 -6.45 10.24 32.88
C VAL A 109 -5.91 8.88 33.38
N PRO A 110 -5.79 7.86 32.51
CA PRO A 110 -5.26 6.55 32.87
C PRO A 110 -3.91 6.64 33.58
N GLU A 111 -3.70 5.81 34.60
CA GLU A 111 -2.47 5.82 35.38
C GLU A 111 -1.22 5.62 34.51
N ALA A 112 -1.33 4.82 33.45
CA ALA A 112 -0.27 4.61 32.46
C ALA A 112 0.14 5.89 31.69
N LEU A 113 -0.76 6.86 31.54
CA LEU A 113 -0.48 8.12 30.82
C LEU A 113 -0.03 9.25 31.74
N ARG A 114 -0.27 9.16 33.06
CA ARG A 114 0.07 10.22 34.03
C ARG A 114 1.57 10.54 34.11
N PRO A 115 2.50 9.56 34.08
CA PRO A 115 3.94 9.84 34.07
C PRO A 115 4.42 10.61 32.84
N LEU A 116 3.60 10.68 31.78
CA LEU A 116 3.93 11.35 30.53
C LEU A 116 3.61 12.85 30.56
N LEU A 117 2.85 13.30 31.56
CA LEU A 117 2.52 14.71 31.71
C LEU A 117 3.78 15.51 32.12
N PRO A 118 3.98 16.70 31.56
CA PRO A 118 5.08 17.55 31.98
C PRO A 118 4.91 17.96 33.45
N GLU A 119 6.03 18.13 34.16
CA GLU A 119 6.02 18.63 35.54
C GLU A 119 5.47 20.07 35.65
N GLN A 120 5.54 20.81 34.55
CA GLN A 120 4.97 22.15 34.45
C GLN A 120 3.44 22.09 34.32
N PRO A 121 2.71 23.07 34.89
CA PRO A 121 1.27 23.15 34.76
C PRO A 121 0.86 23.27 33.30
N VAL A 122 0.05 22.31 32.87
CA VAL A 122 -0.53 22.21 31.54
C VAL A 122 -2.02 21.98 31.64
N ASP A 123 -2.74 22.52 30.67
CA ASP A 123 -4.15 22.22 30.46
C ASP A 123 -4.20 20.91 29.65
N VAL A 124 -4.61 19.81 30.30
CA VAL A 124 -4.88 18.56 29.57
C VAL A 124 -6.15 18.77 28.77
N VAL A 125 -6.05 18.59 27.46
CA VAL A 125 -7.13 18.91 26.53
C VAL A 125 -7.91 17.64 26.17
N ALA A 126 -7.23 16.53 25.86
CA ALA A 126 -7.87 15.27 25.54
C ALA A 126 -6.91 14.06 25.64
N TRP A 127 -7.45 12.85 25.81
CA TRP A 127 -6.69 11.60 25.65
C TRP A 127 -7.54 10.49 25.03
N CYS A 128 -6.88 9.46 24.51
CA CYS A 128 -7.49 8.26 23.95
C CYS A 128 -6.63 7.04 24.29
N GLY A 129 -7.20 5.97 24.85
CA GLY A 129 -6.51 4.69 25.03
C GLY A 129 -6.23 3.97 23.69
N PRO A 130 -5.47 2.87 23.70
CA PRO A 130 -5.12 2.14 22.47
C PRO A 130 -6.34 1.55 21.76
N ASP A 131 -7.37 1.18 22.54
CA ASP A 131 -8.61 0.55 22.06
C ASP A 131 -9.83 1.49 22.14
N ASP A 132 -9.64 2.75 22.53
CA ASP A 132 -10.74 3.70 22.66
C ASP A 132 -11.20 4.17 21.27
N ALA A 133 -12.49 4.00 20.97
CA ALA A 133 -13.09 4.48 19.73
C ALA A 133 -13.33 6.01 19.71
N ALA A 134 -13.16 6.68 20.85
CA ALA A 134 -13.45 8.10 21.01
C ALA A 134 -12.52 8.75 22.03
N TRP A 135 -12.26 10.05 21.83
CA TRP A 135 -11.47 10.86 22.75
C TRP A 135 -12.25 11.18 24.02
N ARG A 136 -11.51 11.25 25.13
CA ARG A 136 -12.01 11.68 26.44
C ARG A 136 -11.45 13.06 26.76
N ILE A 137 -12.30 13.95 27.25
CA ILE A 137 -11.97 15.35 27.58
C ILE A 137 -12.28 15.55 29.08
N PRO A 138 -11.34 16.07 29.90
CA PRO A 138 -11.61 16.30 31.31
C PRO A 138 -12.76 17.30 31.50
N ARG A 139 -13.65 17.05 32.48
CA ARG A 139 -14.70 18.00 32.84
C ARG A 139 -14.08 19.30 33.33
N GLY A 140 -14.39 20.42 32.67
CA GLY A 140 -13.85 21.75 33.00
C GLY A 140 -12.70 22.23 32.10
N ALA A 141 -12.19 21.41 31.18
CA ALA A 141 -11.10 21.78 30.27
C ALA A 141 -11.48 22.81 29.17
N GLY A 142 -12.76 23.18 29.06
CA GLY A 142 -13.28 23.95 27.90
C GLY A 142 -13.68 25.41 28.13
N SER A 143 -13.66 25.95 29.34
CA SER A 143 -14.27 27.28 29.61
C SER A 143 -13.29 28.43 29.86
N GLY A 144 -11.98 28.18 29.92
CA GLY A 144 -11.03 29.12 30.53
C GLY A 144 -10.17 30.00 29.60
N SER A 145 -9.89 29.61 28.36
CA SER A 145 -9.09 30.48 27.47
C SER A 145 -9.50 30.35 26.01
N ALA A 146 -9.87 31.49 25.40
CA ALA A 146 -10.20 31.59 23.98
C ALA A 146 -9.04 31.15 23.06
N SER A 147 -7.81 31.07 23.59
CA SER A 147 -6.61 30.70 22.84
C SER A 147 -6.39 29.19 22.66
N GLY A 148 -6.91 28.35 23.56
CA GLY A 148 -6.81 26.89 23.43
C GLY A 148 -7.77 26.32 22.37
N ALA A 149 -8.97 26.89 22.29
CA ALA A 149 -9.99 26.51 21.31
C ALA A 149 -9.50 26.71 19.87
N GLY A 150 -8.82 27.83 19.57
CA GLY A 150 -8.32 28.09 18.21
C GLY A 150 -7.24 27.11 17.71
N LEU A 151 -6.41 26.57 18.60
CA LEU A 151 -5.43 25.53 18.25
C LEU A 151 -6.09 24.16 18.03
N LEU A 152 -7.11 23.85 18.83
CA LEU A 152 -7.91 22.64 18.65
C LEU A 152 -8.68 22.71 17.33
N ASP A 153 -9.30 23.86 17.03
CA ASP A 153 -10.00 24.15 15.78
C ASP A 153 -9.09 23.96 14.57
N ASP A 154 -7.84 24.42 14.60
CA ASP A 154 -6.87 24.19 13.53
C ASP A 154 -6.57 22.69 13.31
N LEU A 155 -6.60 21.89 14.37
CA LEU A 155 -6.39 20.43 14.34
C LEU A 155 -7.63 19.66 13.89
N VAL A 156 -8.84 20.17 14.12
CA VAL A 156 -10.10 19.48 13.75
C VAL A 156 -10.77 20.02 12.50
N ALA A 157 -10.40 21.20 12.00
CA ALA A 157 -11.05 21.82 10.85
C ALA A 157 -10.98 20.94 9.60
N VAL A 158 -12.11 20.72 8.93
CA VAL A 158 -12.20 19.90 7.70
C VAL A 158 -11.42 20.52 6.52
N ARG A 159 -11.11 21.83 6.60
CA ARG A 159 -10.19 22.53 5.69
C ARG A 159 -9.30 23.47 6.51
N PRO A 160 -7.96 23.40 6.39
CA PRO A 160 -7.10 24.44 6.97
C PRO A 160 -7.44 25.78 6.32
N GLN A 161 -7.46 26.87 7.10
CA GLN A 161 -7.53 28.21 6.51
C GLN A 161 -6.35 28.39 5.54
N PRO A 162 -6.55 29.04 4.38
CA PRO A 162 -5.50 29.19 3.39
C PRO A 162 -4.33 29.98 4.00
N LEU A 163 -3.21 29.31 4.19
CA LEU A 163 -1.93 29.94 4.50
C LEU A 163 -1.58 30.83 3.31
N LYS A 164 -1.65 32.16 3.49
CA LYS A 164 -1.17 33.10 2.46
C LYS A 164 0.34 32.99 2.35
N TRP A 165 0.79 32.43 1.22
CA TRP A 165 2.19 32.24 0.91
C TRP A 165 2.77 33.49 0.23
N THR A 166 3.82 34.07 0.82
CA THR A 166 4.60 35.16 0.24
C THR A 166 6.09 34.87 0.46
N GLY A 167 6.72 34.05 -0.38
CA GLY A 167 8.15 33.70 -0.24
C GLY A 167 8.72 32.94 -1.45
N ARG A 168 10.02 33.09 -1.73
CA ARG A 168 10.74 32.43 -2.84
C ARG A 168 11.22 31.01 -2.47
N GLN A 169 11.28 30.15 -3.48
CA GLN A 169 11.48 28.69 -3.46
C GLN A 169 12.59 28.15 -2.52
N SER A 170 12.23 27.15 -1.71
CA SER A 170 13.15 26.28 -0.96
C SER A 170 13.49 24.99 -1.74
N ARG A 171 14.59 24.34 -1.34
CA ARG A 171 15.17 23.15 -2.01
C ARG A 171 14.34 21.87 -1.74
N PRO A 172 13.87 21.14 -2.79
CA PRO A 172 12.98 19.98 -2.67
C PRO A 172 13.51 18.80 -1.84
N GLU A 173 14.84 18.63 -1.74
CA GLU A 173 15.44 17.43 -1.16
C GLU A 173 15.21 17.30 0.35
N ALA A 174 15.23 18.39 1.11
CA ALA A 174 15.03 18.38 2.57
C ALA A 174 13.60 18.02 3.00
N VAL A 175 12.62 18.25 2.12
CA VAL A 175 11.21 17.93 2.34
C VAL A 175 11.01 16.42 2.28
N TRP A 176 11.75 15.76 1.39
CA TRP A 176 11.66 14.34 1.14
C TRP A 176 12.25 13.51 2.29
N ASP A 177 13.45 13.86 2.76
CA ASP A 177 14.10 13.21 3.92
C ASP A 177 13.24 13.26 5.19
N LEU A 178 12.53 14.38 5.40
CA LEU A 178 11.64 14.56 6.54
C LEU A 178 10.36 13.72 6.40
N MET A 179 9.74 13.67 5.22
CA MET A 179 8.56 12.85 4.96
C MET A 179 8.85 11.36 5.15
N GLU A 180 10.05 10.89 4.79
CA GLU A 180 10.42 9.49 4.91
C GLU A 180 10.75 9.07 6.35
N SER A 181 11.40 9.94 7.14
CA SER A 181 11.58 9.70 8.59
C SER A 181 10.26 9.57 9.36
N LEU A 182 9.18 10.13 8.80
CA LEU A 182 7.83 10.11 9.37
C LEU A 182 7.00 8.91 8.89
N THR A 183 7.32 8.32 7.73
CA THR A 183 6.65 7.13 7.15
C THR A 183 7.40 5.82 7.38
N ALA A 184 8.70 5.88 7.72
CA ALA A 184 9.46 4.76 8.22
C ALA A 184 8.84 4.28 9.54
N ALA A 185 7.90 3.33 9.45
CA ALA A 185 7.45 2.59 10.62
C ALA A 185 8.69 1.92 11.26
N PRO A 186 8.81 1.89 12.59
CA PRO A 186 9.73 0.93 13.21
C PRO A 186 9.35 -0.45 12.66
N ALA A 187 10.35 -1.27 12.32
CA ALA A 187 10.15 -2.63 11.84
C ALA A 187 9.09 -3.32 12.72
N TRP A 188 7.89 -3.48 12.16
CA TRP A 188 6.82 -4.20 12.83
C TRP A 188 7.13 -5.69 12.69
N GLU A 189 7.92 -6.21 13.63
CA GLU A 189 7.87 -7.63 14.00
C GLU A 189 6.59 -7.84 14.82
N GLY A 190 5.46 -7.98 14.14
CA GLY A 190 4.20 -8.27 14.80
C GLY A 190 3.43 -9.34 14.06
N ASP A 191 3.73 -10.56 14.50
CA ASP A 191 2.83 -11.70 14.68
C ASP A 191 1.50 -11.63 13.89
N ALA A 192 1.42 -12.47 12.86
CA ALA A 192 0.19 -12.75 12.15
C ALA A 192 -0.84 -13.29 13.15
N ARG A 193 -1.87 -12.49 13.45
CA ARG A 193 -3.00 -12.88 14.29
C ARG A 193 -3.55 -14.25 13.87
N LYS A 194 -3.60 -15.17 14.84
CA LYS A 194 -4.08 -16.56 14.76
C LYS A 194 -5.58 -16.73 15.01
N ASP A 195 -6.39 -15.67 14.92
CA ASP A 195 -7.82 -15.75 15.30
C ASP A 195 -8.75 -15.99 14.11
N GLY A 196 -8.32 -16.83 13.15
CA GLY A 196 -9.20 -17.42 12.14
C GLY A 196 -9.70 -18.80 12.61
N PRO A 197 -10.89 -19.25 12.18
CA PRO A 197 -11.35 -20.60 12.46
C PRO A 197 -10.27 -21.62 12.00
N PRO A 198 -9.96 -22.65 12.81
CA PRO A 198 -8.94 -23.63 12.48
C PRO A 198 -9.31 -24.33 11.18
N GLY A 199 -8.62 -23.99 10.08
CA GLY A 199 -8.79 -24.62 8.78
C GLY A 199 -8.76 -23.67 7.58
N ALA A 200 -9.12 -22.38 7.74
CA ALA A 200 -9.04 -21.42 6.64
C ALA A 200 -7.68 -20.70 6.67
N ARG A 201 -6.78 -21.05 5.75
CA ARG A 201 -5.56 -20.28 5.53
C ARG A 201 -5.95 -18.85 5.13
N ALA A 202 -5.55 -17.88 5.95
CA ALA A 202 -5.93 -16.47 5.84
C ALA A 202 -5.48 -15.78 4.52
N ASP A 203 -4.74 -16.47 3.67
CA ASP A 203 -4.21 -15.97 2.42
C ASP A 203 -4.87 -16.54 1.15
N VAL A 204 -5.66 -17.61 1.22
CA VAL A 204 -6.36 -18.16 0.04
C VAL A 204 -7.36 -17.14 -0.50
N GLY A 205 -7.28 -16.84 -1.80
CA GLY A 205 -8.19 -15.91 -2.46
C GLY A 205 -9.57 -16.51 -2.73
N GLU A 206 -10.50 -15.66 -3.12
CA GLU A 206 -11.79 -16.06 -3.70
C GLU A 206 -11.58 -16.60 -5.12
N GLU A 207 -11.99 -17.83 -5.40
CA GLU A 207 -11.95 -18.39 -6.75
C GLU A 207 -12.90 -17.64 -7.69
N LEU A 208 -12.38 -17.15 -8.81
CA LEU A 208 -13.12 -16.43 -9.83
C LEU A 208 -13.48 -17.27 -11.05
N LEU A 209 -12.57 -18.16 -11.44
CA LEU A 209 -12.64 -18.91 -12.68
C LEU A 209 -11.85 -20.20 -12.53
N ARG A 210 -12.36 -21.28 -13.13
CA ARG A 210 -11.69 -22.56 -13.26
C ARG A 210 -11.69 -23.01 -14.71
N CYS A 211 -10.54 -23.41 -15.20
CA CYS A 211 -10.34 -23.88 -16.57
C CYS A 211 -9.78 -25.30 -16.55
N ARG A 212 -10.16 -26.09 -17.55
CA ARG A 212 -9.49 -27.34 -17.89
C ARG A 212 -8.95 -27.25 -19.30
N ASP A 213 -7.83 -27.91 -19.55
CA ASP A 213 -7.36 -28.09 -20.91
C ASP A 213 -8.19 -29.17 -21.63
N ARG A 214 -7.98 -29.32 -22.94
CA ARG A 214 -8.70 -30.31 -23.76
C ARG A 214 -8.47 -31.75 -23.31
N SER A 215 -7.30 -32.07 -22.76
CA SER A 215 -7.03 -33.42 -22.23
C SER A 215 -7.84 -33.72 -20.96
N GLY A 216 -8.36 -32.69 -20.29
CA GLY A 216 -9.07 -32.78 -19.02
C GLY A 216 -8.14 -32.95 -17.80
N ARG A 217 -6.83 -33.15 -18.03
CA ARG A 217 -5.85 -33.44 -16.98
C ARG A 217 -5.27 -32.19 -16.34
N ILE A 218 -5.14 -31.09 -17.08
CA ILE A 218 -4.75 -29.81 -16.49
C ILE A 218 -5.99 -29.13 -15.95
N THR A 219 -5.93 -28.70 -14.69
CA THR A 219 -6.88 -27.75 -14.13
C THR A 219 -6.12 -26.52 -13.69
N THR A 220 -6.57 -25.35 -14.13
CA THR A 220 -6.13 -24.07 -13.57
C THR A 220 -7.31 -23.36 -12.92
N ALA A 221 -7.02 -22.53 -11.91
CA ALA A 221 -8.02 -21.68 -11.29
C ALA A 221 -7.43 -20.30 -10.97
N VAL A 222 -8.25 -19.26 -11.09
CA VAL A 222 -7.90 -17.88 -10.77
C VAL A 222 -8.48 -17.54 -9.42
N PHE A 223 -7.65 -17.04 -8.51
CA PHE A 223 -8.02 -16.59 -7.17
C PHE A 223 -7.82 -15.09 -7.06
N ARG A 224 -8.72 -14.40 -6.36
CA ARG A 224 -8.69 -12.95 -6.14
C ARG A 224 -8.63 -12.65 -4.66
N ARG A 225 -7.84 -11.66 -4.30
CA ARG A 225 -7.88 -11.07 -2.96
C ARG A 225 -7.72 -9.56 -3.05
N ARG A 226 -8.49 -8.84 -2.24
CA ARG A 226 -8.34 -7.39 -2.08
C ARG A 226 -7.73 -7.08 -0.73
N ALA A 227 -6.85 -6.08 -0.69
CA ALA A 227 -6.30 -5.58 0.56
C ALA A 227 -7.43 -5.14 1.53
N GLY A 228 -7.34 -5.59 2.79
CA GLY A 228 -8.33 -5.28 3.82
C GLY A 228 -8.30 -3.83 4.30
N VAL A 229 -7.20 -3.11 4.06
CA VAL A 229 -6.97 -1.73 4.48
C VAL A 229 -6.42 -0.91 3.31
N SER A 230 -6.78 0.37 3.27
CA SER A 230 -6.19 1.31 2.32
C SER A 230 -4.81 1.75 2.80
N ARG A 231 -3.81 1.74 1.92
CA ARG A 231 -2.44 2.19 2.22
C ARG A 231 -1.87 2.95 1.03
N SER A 232 -1.00 3.93 1.28
CA SER A 232 -0.22 4.59 0.21
C SER A 232 0.68 3.61 -0.52
N HIS A 233 1.31 2.72 0.23
CA HIS A 233 2.16 1.65 -0.28
C HIS A 233 1.62 0.31 0.20
N CYS A 234 1.31 -0.58 -0.74
CA CYS A 234 1.07 -1.99 -0.47
C CYS A 234 2.27 -2.79 -0.98
N MET A 235 3.02 -3.44 -0.09
CA MET A 235 4.32 -4.03 -0.43
C MET A 235 4.25 -5.53 -0.68
N ASP A 236 3.20 -6.21 -0.20
CA ASP A 236 3.25 -7.64 0.06
C ASP A 236 1.87 -8.31 0.11
N LEU A 237 0.88 -7.84 -0.65
CA LEU A 237 -0.40 -8.55 -0.68
C LEU A 237 -0.20 -9.95 -1.29
N ARG A 238 -0.37 -10.98 -0.46
CA ARG A 238 -0.30 -12.39 -0.86
C ARG A 238 -1.67 -12.90 -1.27
N VAL A 239 -1.75 -13.57 -2.41
CA VAL A 239 -2.96 -14.24 -2.93
C VAL A 239 -2.67 -15.72 -3.06
N GLY A 240 -3.19 -16.50 -2.12
CA GLY A 240 -3.05 -17.96 -2.09
C GLY A 240 -4.02 -18.66 -3.05
N VAL A 241 -3.69 -19.91 -3.36
CA VAL A 241 -4.50 -20.84 -4.15
C VAL A 241 -4.91 -22.03 -3.29
N ASP A 242 -5.78 -22.90 -3.82
CA ASP A 242 -6.16 -24.16 -3.16
C ASP A 242 -4.94 -25.00 -2.75
N ASP A 243 -5.08 -25.75 -1.65
CA ASP A 243 -4.00 -26.56 -1.07
C ASP A 243 -3.49 -27.68 -1.98
N ASP A 244 -4.25 -28.07 -3.02
CA ASP A 244 -3.85 -29.06 -4.02
C ASP A 244 -3.18 -28.45 -5.27
N MET A 245 -3.07 -27.11 -5.34
CA MET A 245 -2.49 -26.38 -6.46
C MET A 245 -1.12 -25.77 -6.15
N VAL A 246 -0.37 -25.48 -7.22
CA VAL A 246 0.85 -24.66 -7.18
C VAL A 246 0.59 -23.34 -7.91
N VAL A 247 1.07 -22.23 -7.35
CA VAL A 247 0.94 -20.92 -8.01
C VAL A 247 1.91 -20.83 -9.19
N ILE A 248 1.39 -20.45 -10.35
CA ILE A 248 2.17 -20.37 -11.60
C ILE A 248 2.09 -19.02 -12.33
N GLY A 249 1.17 -18.16 -11.90
CA GLY A 249 0.92 -16.87 -12.54
C GLY A 249 0.05 -15.99 -11.67
N GLY A 250 -0.19 -14.76 -12.11
CA GLY A 250 -1.05 -13.83 -11.41
C GLY A 250 -0.91 -12.42 -11.94
N GLY A 251 -1.46 -11.47 -11.20
CA GLY A 251 -1.52 -10.08 -11.60
C GLY A 251 -2.08 -9.20 -10.49
N ALA A 252 -2.21 -7.91 -10.76
CA ALA A 252 -2.71 -6.95 -9.79
C ALA A 252 -3.47 -5.80 -10.47
N VAL A 253 -4.36 -5.19 -9.69
CA VAL A 253 -5.07 -3.97 -10.05
C VAL A 253 -4.87 -2.98 -8.90
N GLY A 254 -4.20 -1.89 -9.21
CA GLY A 254 -4.15 -0.71 -8.35
C GLY A 254 -5.44 0.10 -8.49
N GLU A 255 -5.32 1.42 -8.41
CA GLU A 255 -6.42 2.36 -8.61
C GLU A 255 -6.01 3.36 -9.68
N VAL A 256 -6.95 3.79 -10.51
CA VAL A 256 -6.64 4.72 -11.61
C VAL A 256 -6.78 6.18 -11.16
N GLU A 257 -7.78 6.49 -10.35
CA GLU A 257 -8.09 7.84 -9.86
C GLU A 257 -7.88 7.96 -8.35
N PRO A 258 -7.65 9.18 -7.80
CA PRO A 258 -7.46 10.44 -8.54
C PRO A 258 -6.04 10.63 -9.11
N TYR A 259 -5.01 10.04 -8.50
CA TYR A 259 -3.61 10.20 -8.92
C TYR A 259 -3.03 8.92 -9.51
N GLY A 260 -3.58 7.78 -9.11
CA GLY A 260 -3.20 6.45 -9.54
C GLY A 260 -2.35 5.73 -8.49
N ALA A 261 -2.67 4.47 -8.27
CA ALA A 261 -1.82 3.51 -7.62
C ALA A 261 -1.24 2.54 -8.65
N LEU A 262 0.08 2.54 -8.74
CA LEU A 262 0.84 1.95 -9.81
C LEU A 262 1.51 0.69 -9.31
N LEU A 263 1.63 -0.31 -10.18
CA LEU A 263 2.19 -1.61 -9.80
C LEU A 263 3.71 -1.49 -9.63
N THR A 264 4.22 -2.19 -8.63
CA THR A 264 5.67 -2.36 -8.41
C THR A 264 6.07 -3.82 -8.36
N ALA A 265 5.14 -4.73 -8.07
CA ALA A 265 5.43 -6.15 -8.08
C ALA A 265 4.19 -7.01 -8.42
N SER A 266 4.45 -8.14 -9.04
CA SER A 266 3.51 -9.23 -9.34
C SER A 266 4.36 -10.47 -9.66
N PHE A 267 4.62 -11.32 -8.66
CA PHE A 267 5.57 -12.43 -8.75
C PHE A 267 5.20 -13.61 -7.83
N PRO A 268 5.71 -14.83 -8.06
CA PRO A 268 5.43 -15.97 -7.19
C PRO A 268 6.14 -15.85 -5.83
N SER A 269 5.52 -16.32 -4.75
CA SER A 269 6.20 -16.50 -3.47
C SER A 269 7.19 -17.66 -3.53
N ASP A 270 8.22 -17.63 -2.69
CA ASP A 270 9.29 -18.64 -2.67
C ASP A 270 8.77 -20.06 -2.36
N ASP A 271 7.66 -20.19 -1.63
CA ASP A 271 7.02 -21.47 -1.29
C ASP A 271 6.02 -21.96 -2.36
N GLY A 272 5.84 -21.20 -3.45
CA GLY A 272 4.92 -21.52 -4.54
C GLY A 272 3.44 -21.60 -4.12
N ARG A 273 3.08 -21.01 -2.97
CA ARG A 273 1.72 -21.04 -2.40
C ARG A 273 0.92 -19.78 -2.66
N ALA A 274 1.57 -18.66 -2.93
CA ALA A 274 0.91 -17.40 -3.17
C ALA A 274 1.52 -16.65 -4.36
N TRP A 275 0.71 -15.79 -4.96
CA TRP A 275 1.19 -14.71 -5.80
C TRP A 275 1.31 -13.45 -4.95
N VAL A 276 2.47 -12.80 -4.99
CA VAL A 276 2.77 -11.59 -4.24
C VAL A 276 2.62 -10.38 -5.15
N VAL A 277 1.81 -9.42 -4.72
CA VAL A 277 1.59 -8.18 -5.46
C VAL A 277 1.91 -6.96 -4.61
N ALA A 278 2.41 -5.93 -5.27
CA ALA A 278 2.73 -4.65 -4.66
C ALA A 278 2.32 -3.49 -5.56
N SER A 279 1.88 -2.41 -4.92
CA SER A 279 1.53 -1.15 -5.56
C SER A 279 1.85 0.03 -4.66
N LYS A 280 2.05 1.20 -5.26
CA LYS A 280 2.25 2.44 -4.51
C LYS A 280 1.61 3.62 -5.24
N ASP A 281 1.28 4.64 -4.49
CA ASP A 281 1.24 6.00 -5.03
C ASP A 281 2.66 6.44 -5.45
N HIS A 282 2.77 7.57 -6.14
CA HIS A 282 4.08 8.09 -6.56
C HIS A 282 4.41 9.38 -5.80
N ALA A 283 4.07 10.58 -6.30
CA ALA A 283 4.41 11.82 -5.59
C ALA A 283 3.28 12.37 -4.73
N VAL A 284 2.02 12.10 -5.10
CA VAL A 284 0.86 12.54 -4.31
C VAL A 284 0.32 11.33 -3.54
N PRO A 285 0.26 11.39 -2.20
CA PRO A 285 -0.28 10.31 -1.40
C PRO A 285 -1.70 9.92 -1.84
N GLN A 286 -1.90 8.64 -2.15
CA GLN A 286 -3.19 8.04 -2.46
C GLN A 286 -3.32 6.72 -1.72
N PRO A 287 -3.88 6.73 -0.50
CA PRO A 287 -4.27 5.50 0.18
C PRO A 287 -5.28 4.71 -0.67
N HIS A 288 -4.91 3.51 -1.08
CA HIS A 288 -5.70 2.67 -1.98
C HIS A 288 -5.73 1.21 -1.52
N ARG A 289 -6.64 0.42 -2.10
CA ARG A 289 -6.70 -1.04 -1.87
C ARG A 289 -6.35 -1.77 -3.15
N VAL A 290 -5.15 -2.34 -3.20
CA VAL A 290 -4.76 -3.21 -4.31
C VAL A 290 -5.60 -4.49 -4.32
N THR A 291 -5.97 -4.93 -5.51
CA THR A 291 -6.55 -6.25 -5.76
C THR A 291 -5.51 -7.12 -6.43
N GLY A 292 -5.12 -8.21 -5.79
CA GLY A 292 -4.21 -9.19 -6.35
C GLY A 292 -4.95 -10.38 -6.93
N TYR A 293 -4.27 -11.08 -7.85
CA TYR A 293 -4.74 -12.30 -8.47
C TYR A 293 -3.63 -13.36 -8.46
N ALA A 294 -4.01 -14.62 -8.27
CA ALA A 294 -3.14 -15.79 -8.42
C ALA A 294 -3.77 -16.79 -9.38
N ILE A 295 -2.94 -17.48 -10.15
CA ILE A 295 -3.32 -18.58 -11.03
C ILE A 295 -2.70 -19.85 -10.43
N GLY A 296 -3.56 -20.75 -9.96
CA GLY A 296 -3.18 -22.07 -9.47
C GLY A 296 -3.19 -23.10 -10.61
N LEU A 297 -2.26 -24.05 -10.55
CA LEU A 297 -2.16 -25.20 -11.45
C LEU A 297 -2.22 -26.50 -10.66
N LYS A 298 -2.98 -27.46 -11.16
CA LYS A 298 -2.85 -28.88 -10.82
C LYS A 298 -2.96 -29.75 -12.06
N ILE A 299 -2.35 -30.93 -11.98
CA ILE A 299 -2.34 -31.91 -13.05
C ILE A 299 -2.83 -33.25 -12.48
N GLU A 300 -3.87 -33.82 -13.08
CA GLU A 300 -4.41 -35.13 -12.70
C GLU A 300 -3.32 -36.20 -12.79
N GLY A 301 -3.24 -37.08 -11.78
CA GLY A 301 -2.17 -38.07 -11.65
C GLY A 301 -0.81 -37.51 -11.18
N VAL A 302 -0.72 -36.22 -10.87
CA VAL A 302 0.50 -35.58 -10.34
C VAL A 302 0.21 -34.94 -8.98
N SER A 303 0.87 -35.42 -7.93
CA SER A 303 0.76 -34.78 -6.61
C SER A 303 1.28 -33.34 -6.65
N ARG A 304 0.72 -32.46 -5.82
CA ARG A 304 1.20 -31.08 -5.67
C ARG A 304 2.71 -31.02 -5.39
N ARG A 305 3.21 -31.91 -4.54
CA ARG A 305 4.64 -32.00 -4.20
C ARG A 305 5.48 -32.26 -5.45
N ARG A 306 5.13 -33.29 -6.22
CA ARG A 306 5.81 -33.61 -7.48
C ARG A 306 5.73 -32.47 -8.48
N LEU A 307 4.57 -31.82 -8.61
CA LEU A 307 4.42 -30.66 -9.48
C LEU A 307 5.37 -29.53 -9.07
N ALA A 308 5.42 -29.17 -7.79
CA ALA A 308 6.24 -28.08 -7.27
C ALA A 308 7.75 -28.37 -7.27
N GLU A 309 8.15 -29.60 -6.94
CA GLU A 309 9.56 -29.95 -6.71
C GLU A 309 10.25 -30.56 -7.93
N GLU A 310 9.51 -31.22 -8.82
CA GLU A 310 10.11 -31.98 -9.93
C GLU A 310 9.76 -31.45 -11.32
N LEU A 311 8.58 -30.83 -11.47
CA LEU A 311 8.07 -30.44 -12.80
C LEU A 311 8.10 -28.93 -13.04
N LEU A 312 7.92 -28.12 -11.99
CA LEU A 312 7.97 -26.67 -12.09
C LEU A 312 9.37 -26.16 -11.76
N LEU A 313 9.74 -25.08 -12.45
CA LEU A 313 10.94 -24.30 -12.19
C LEU A 313 10.57 -22.83 -12.19
N VAL A 314 10.97 -22.11 -11.15
CA VAL A 314 10.91 -20.63 -11.12
C VAL A 314 12.33 -20.11 -11.31
N HIS A 315 12.62 -19.59 -12.49
CA HIS A 315 13.92 -18.98 -12.79
C HIS A 315 13.83 -17.46 -12.58
N ARG A 316 14.69 -16.93 -11.71
CA ARG A 316 14.74 -15.50 -11.38
C ARG A 316 16.03 -14.89 -11.90
N VAL A 317 15.91 -13.77 -12.61
CA VAL A 317 17.05 -12.97 -13.08
C VAL A 317 16.88 -11.53 -12.62
N ARG A 318 17.95 -10.94 -12.10
CA ARG A 318 18.00 -9.55 -11.61
C ARG A 318 18.76 -8.67 -12.59
N SER A 319 18.25 -7.46 -12.85
CA SER A 319 18.95 -6.46 -13.64
C SER A 319 20.12 -5.82 -12.86
N GLU A 320 20.99 -5.12 -13.57
CA GLU A 320 21.81 -4.09 -12.96
C GLU A 320 20.95 -2.93 -12.43
N GLN A 321 21.53 -2.10 -11.57
CA GLN A 321 20.87 -0.90 -11.06
C GLN A 321 20.84 0.18 -12.15
N ALA A 322 19.65 0.68 -12.49
CA ALA A 322 19.48 1.72 -13.50
C ALA A 322 18.23 2.57 -13.22
N PRO A 323 18.12 3.79 -13.78
CA PRO A 323 16.88 4.59 -13.80
C PRO A 323 15.69 3.86 -14.41
N HIS A 324 15.95 3.07 -15.45
CA HIS A 324 14.95 2.34 -16.23
C HIS A 324 15.37 0.87 -16.37
N PRO A 325 15.42 0.11 -15.26
CA PRO A 325 15.99 -1.22 -15.28
C PRO A 325 15.10 -2.17 -16.10
N ALA A 326 15.76 -3.04 -16.86
CA ALA A 326 15.11 -4.04 -17.69
C ALA A 326 15.92 -5.33 -17.65
N VAL A 327 15.25 -6.47 -17.56
CA VAL A 327 15.89 -7.79 -17.62
C VAL A 327 14.93 -8.83 -18.15
N SER A 328 15.47 -9.96 -18.62
CA SER A 328 14.68 -11.10 -19.07
C SER A 328 15.16 -12.39 -18.43
N ALA A 329 14.22 -13.22 -17.98
CA ALA A 329 14.48 -14.57 -17.48
C ALA A 329 14.04 -15.58 -18.55
N ALA A 330 14.99 -16.29 -19.15
CA ALA A 330 14.69 -17.30 -20.17
C ALA A 330 14.25 -18.63 -19.53
N ALA A 331 13.36 -19.36 -20.20
CA ALA A 331 13.11 -20.75 -19.85
C ALA A 331 14.36 -21.60 -20.14
N PRO A 332 14.86 -22.39 -19.19
CA PRO A 332 15.98 -23.30 -19.44
C PRO A 332 15.60 -24.41 -20.42
N GLU A 333 16.61 -25.05 -21.00
CA GLU A 333 16.42 -26.21 -21.88
C GLU A 333 15.60 -27.32 -21.19
N GLY A 334 14.66 -27.91 -21.93
CA GLY A 334 13.76 -28.94 -21.40
C GLY A 334 12.57 -28.40 -20.60
N PHE A 335 12.41 -27.09 -20.50
CA PHE A 335 11.27 -26.44 -19.87
C PHE A 335 10.52 -25.50 -20.83
N THR A 336 9.20 -25.45 -20.66
CA THR A 336 8.29 -24.58 -21.38
C THR A 336 7.92 -23.40 -20.48
N LEU A 337 8.10 -22.15 -20.93
CA LEU A 337 7.61 -20.96 -20.21
C LEU A 337 6.07 -20.96 -20.18
N ILE A 338 5.48 -20.98 -18.99
CA ILE A 338 4.01 -21.00 -18.79
C ILE A 338 3.48 -19.74 -18.08
N GLY A 339 4.37 -18.94 -17.49
CA GLY A 339 4.00 -17.71 -16.81
C GLY A 339 5.24 -16.95 -16.37
N GLY A 340 5.03 -15.88 -15.61
CA GLY A 340 6.12 -15.09 -15.07
C GLY A 340 5.65 -13.86 -14.32
N GLY A 341 6.62 -13.07 -13.86
CA GLY A 341 6.36 -11.93 -12.98
C GLY A 341 7.47 -10.90 -12.97
N ILE A 342 7.21 -9.83 -12.22
CA ILE A 342 8.08 -8.67 -12.04
C ILE A 342 8.16 -8.30 -10.57
N ARG A 343 9.34 -7.84 -10.12
CA ARG A 343 9.49 -7.06 -8.90
C ARG A 343 10.47 -5.91 -9.12
N ALA A 344 9.98 -4.67 -9.08
CA ALA A 344 10.83 -3.49 -9.01
C ALA A 344 11.35 -3.35 -7.58
N ASN A 345 12.66 -3.43 -7.39
CA ASN A 345 13.28 -3.38 -6.07
C ASN A 345 13.59 -1.93 -5.69
N TRP A 346 12.58 -1.09 -5.67
CA TRP A 346 12.74 0.35 -5.44
C TRP A 346 13.06 0.72 -3.98
N HIS A 347 12.96 -0.24 -3.06
CA HIS A 347 13.25 -0.09 -1.63
C HIS A 347 14.45 -0.92 -1.17
N ASP A 348 15.15 -1.65 -2.06
CA ASP A 348 16.20 -2.62 -1.66
C ASP A 348 17.60 -2.03 -1.43
N GLY A 349 17.67 -0.82 -0.86
CA GLY A 349 18.93 -0.26 -0.36
C GLY A 349 19.71 0.59 -1.37
N THR A 350 19.01 1.25 -2.30
CA THR A 350 19.61 2.38 -3.01
C THR A 350 19.86 3.48 -1.97
N ALA A 351 21.06 4.08 -1.98
CA ALA A 351 21.61 4.86 -0.86
C ALA A 351 20.84 6.15 -0.51
N SER A 352 19.76 6.47 -1.23
CA SER A 352 18.95 7.65 -1.00
C SER A 352 17.46 7.31 -1.00
N PRO A 353 16.71 7.84 -0.01
CA PRO A 353 15.27 8.02 -0.08
C PRO A 353 14.83 8.49 -1.47
N GLY A 354 13.71 8.02 -2.00
CA GLY A 354 13.25 8.55 -3.28
C GLY A 354 11.90 8.03 -3.75
N PRO A 355 11.37 8.60 -4.86
CA PRO A 355 10.06 8.26 -5.38
C PRO A 355 9.94 6.80 -5.83
N GLY A 356 11.07 6.11 -6.00
CA GLY A 356 11.14 4.72 -6.42
C GLY A 356 10.93 4.53 -7.92
N SER A 357 10.99 3.27 -8.34
CA SER A 357 10.66 2.83 -9.69
C SER A 357 9.34 2.08 -9.72
N LEU A 358 8.67 2.17 -10.86
CA LEU A 358 7.32 1.66 -11.09
C LEU A 358 7.32 0.74 -12.31
N ALA A 359 6.49 -0.30 -12.29
CA ALA A 359 6.45 -1.29 -13.35
C ALA A 359 5.90 -0.69 -14.66
N THR A 360 6.56 -0.99 -15.77
CA THR A 360 6.13 -0.62 -17.13
C THR A 360 5.89 -1.85 -18.00
N ALA A 361 6.52 -2.98 -17.69
CA ALA A 361 6.31 -4.21 -18.44
C ALA A 361 6.56 -5.48 -17.61
N SER A 362 5.75 -6.50 -17.85
CA SER A 362 5.90 -7.87 -17.35
C SER A 362 5.21 -8.80 -18.36
N PHE A 363 5.97 -9.40 -19.28
CA PHE A 363 5.38 -10.11 -20.43
C PHE A 363 6.30 -11.19 -21.00
N PRO A 364 5.76 -12.18 -21.74
CA PRO A 364 6.58 -13.16 -22.46
C PRO A 364 7.18 -12.52 -23.72
N ARG A 365 8.50 -12.36 -23.77
CA ARG A 365 9.23 -11.92 -24.96
C ARG A 365 9.52 -13.10 -25.86
N ALA A 366 9.04 -13.03 -27.10
CA ALA A 366 9.18 -14.08 -28.12
C ALA A 366 8.71 -15.48 -27.65
N GLY A 367 7.91 -15.54 -26.58
CA GLY A 367 7.47 -16.78 -25.96
C GLY A 367 8.53 -17.56 -25.17
N GLU A 368 9.81 -17.21 -25.22
CA GLU A 368 10.87 -18.03 -24.60
C GLU A 368 11.40 -17.45 -23.29
N ALA A 369 11.23 -16.15 -23.07
CA ALA A 369 11.66 -15.48 -21.85
C ALA A 369 10.57 -14.59 -21.27
N TRP A 370 10.60 -14.39 -19.96
CA TRP A 370 9.79 -13.36 -19.30
C TRP A 370 10.61 -12.08 -19.16
N THR A 371 10.13 -10.97 -19.73
CA THR A 371 10.76 -9.66 -19.63
C THR A 371 10.06 -8.81 -18.58
N ALA A 372 10.86 -8.23 -17.68
CA ALA A 372 10.43 -7.25 -16.70
C ALA A 372 11.09 -5.89 -17.00
N ARG A 373 10.32 -4.80 -16.88
CA ARG A 373 10.81 -3.42 -16.97
C ARG A 373 10.18 -2.55 -15.90
N ALA A 374 10.97 -1.64 -15.35
CA ALA A 374 10.51 -0.57 -14.49
C ALA A 374 11.13 0.76 -14.92
N LYS A 375 10.60 1.86 -14.41
CA LYS A 375 11.25 3.17 -14.51
C LYS A 375 11.01 4.02 -13.27
N ASP A 376 11.99 4.85 -12.94
CA ASP A 376 11.75 6.10 -12.25
C ASP A 376 10.96 7.06 -13.15
N HIS A 377 10.17 7.96 -12.56
CA HIS A 377 9.25 8.78 -13.36
C HIS A 377 9.85 10.13 -13.77
N LEU A 378 9.76 11.14 -12.91
CA LEU A 378 10.31 12.50 -13.16
C LEU A 378 11.67 12.72 -12.52
N HIS A 379 11.93 12.07 -11.39
CA HIS A 379 13.19 12.20 -10.65
C HIS A 379 13.89 10.87 -10.69
N SER A 380 15.18 10.90 -11.04
CA SER A 380 15.88 9.65 -11.15
C SER A 380 16.01 8.95 -9.80
N HIS A 381 15.66 7.67 -9.76
CA HIS A 381 15.82 6.80 -8.60
C HIS A 381 16.24 5.40 -9.08
N PRO A 382 17.53 5.23 -9.43
CA PRO A 382 18.02 3.99 -10.00
C PRO A 382 17.77 2.81 -9.06
N CYS A 383 17.12 1.75 -9.54
CA CYS A 383 16.89 0.52 -8.79
C CYS A 383 17.19 -0.72 -9.64
N THR A 384 17.07 -1.91 -9.05
CA THR A 384 17.08 -3.16 -9.82
C THR A 384 15.65 -3.63 -10.10
N VAL A 385 15.47 -4.49 -11.10
CA VAL A 385 14.23 -5.22 -11.32
C VAL A 385 14.54 -6.72 -11.37
N ASP A 386 13.68 -7.54 -10.75
CA ASP A 386 13.69 -8.99 -10.91
C ASP A 386 12.64 -9.40 -11.96
N ALA A 387 13.06 -10.20 -12.95
CA ALA A 387 12.17 -10.95 -13.82
C ALA A 387 12.05 -12.40 -13.31
N TYR A 388 10.83 -12.92 -13.31
CA TYR A 388 10.53 -14.30 -12.94
C TYR A 388 9.98 -15.03 -14.16
N ALA A 389 10.61 -16.14 -14.56
CA ALA A 389 10.08 -17.08 -15.51
C ALA A 389 9.56 -18.30 -14.75
N VAL A 390 8.26 -18.59 -14.88
CA VAL A 390 7.66 -19.82 -14.35
C VAL A 390 7.57 -20.81 -15.50
N CYS A 391 8.25 -21.94 -15.34
CA CYS A 391 8.39 -22.93 -16.38
C CYS A 391 7.91 -24.30 -15.91
N LEU A 392 7.33 -25.07 -16.83
CA LEU A 392 6.94 -26.46 -16.63
C LEU A 392 7.80 -27.34 -17.52
N LYS A 393 8.26 -28.48 -17.01
CA LYS A 393 9.03 -29.45 -17.80
C LYS A 393 8.29 -29.78 -19.09
N SER A 394 8.95 -29.64 -20.25
CA SER A 394 8.31 -29.72 -21.56
C SER A 394 7.77 -31.13 -21.89
N ALA A 395 8.31 -32.16 -21.23
CA ALA A 395 7.80 -33.52 -21.29
C ALA A 395 8.05 -34.28 -19.98
N PHE A 396 7.09 -35.10 -19.56
CA PHE A 396 7.16 -35.92 -18.35
C PHE A 396 6.17 -37.08 -18.39
N ARG A 397 6.19 -37.95 -17.37
CA ARG A 397 5.30 -39.11 -17.26
C ARG A 397 4.14 -38.91 -16.30
N ILE A 398 2.94 -39.32 -16.72
CA ILE A 398 1.75 -39.45 -15.87
C ILE A 398 1.25 -40.89 -16.04
N ASP A 399 1.20 -41.65 -14.95
CA ASP A 399 0.71 -43.04 -14.93
C ASP A 399 1.32 -43.93 -16.03
N GLY A 400 2.64 -43.79 -16.22
CA GLY A 400 3.40 -44.56 -17.21
C GLY A 400 3.31 -44.05 -18.65
N ARG A 401 2.54 -43.00 -18.94
CA ARG A 401 2.42 -42.39 -20.27
C ARG A 401 3.28 -41.15 -20.39
N ASP A 402 4.00 -41.02 -21.50
CA ASP A 402 4.76 -39.82 -21.84
C ASP A 402 3.81 -38.74 -22.37
N VAL A 403 3.85 -37.56 -21.75
CA VAL A 403 3.09 -36.38 -22.17
C VAL A 403 4.04 -35.23 -22.50
N SER A 404 3.64 -34.37 -23.41
CA SER A 404 4.29 -33.08 -23.68
C SER A 404 3.39 -31.89 -23.40
N VAL A 405 4.01 -30.78 -23.04
CA VAL A 405 3.33 -29.50 -22.82
C VAL A 405 3.27 -28.75 -24.14
N ASP A 406 2.06 -28.61 -24.69
CA ASP A 406 1.77 -27.66 -25.77
C ASP A 406 1.38 -26.31 -25.17
N ARG A 407 1.91 -25.24 -25.75
CA ARG A 407 1.73 -23.88 -25.25
C ARG A 407 1.15 -22.99 -26.33
N HIS A 408 0.15 -22.21 -25.93
CA HIS A 408 -0.46 -21.19 -26.76
C HIS A 408 -0.29 -19.80 -26.15
N ILE A 409 0.06 -18.83 -26.99
CA ILE A 409 0.19 -17.42 -26.60
C ILE A 409 -0.74 -16.58 -27.48
N ARG A 410 -1.58 -15.77 -26.85
CA ARG A 410 -2.36 -14.72 -27.51
C ARG A 410 -1.80 -13.35 -27.17
N PHE A 411 -1.93 -12.43 -28.11
CA PHE A 411 -1.44 -11.07 -28.04
C PHE A 411 -2.53 -10.12 -28.54
N ALA A 412 -2.65 -8.95 -27.91
CA ALA A 412 -3.40 -7.82 -28.44
C ALA A 412 -2.71 -6.51 -28.08
N GLU A 413 -2.95 -5.47 -28.88
CA GLU A 413 -2.46 -4.11 -28.67
C GLU A 413 -3.63 -3.12 -28.73
N SER A 414 -3.55 -2.04 -27.97
CA SER A 414 -4.52 -0.94 -28.04
C SER A 414 -4.49 -0.27 -29.42
N SER A 415 -5.65 0.16 -29.91
CA SER A 415 -5.83 0.72 -31.26
C SER A 415 -5.19 2.10 -31.50
N GLY A 416 -4.54 2.68 -30.50
CA GLY A 416 -3.83 3.96 -30.60
C GLY A 416 -3.13 4.33 -29.30
N GLU A 417 -2.44 5.47 -29.32
CA GLU A 417 -1.81 6.02 -28.13
C GLU A 417 -2.81 6.90 -27.36
N THR A 418 -2.99 6.64 -26.06
CA THR A 418 -3.84 7.47 -25.17
C THR A 418 -3.17 7.69 -23.81
N PRO A 419 -3.65 8.64 -23.00
CA PRO A 419 -3.20 8.85 -21.61
C PRO A 419 -3.40 7.66 -20.67
N ALA A 420 -4.35 6.78 -20.97
CA ALA A 420 -4.74 5.66 -20.11
C ALA A 420 -5.11 4.45 -20.99
N PRO A 421 -4.16 3.90 -21.75
CA PRO A 421 -4.45 2.86 -22.71
C PRO A 421 -4.88 1.59 -21.96
N ARG A 422 -5.87 0.90 -22.53
CA ARG A 422 -6.34 -0.38 -22.04
C ARG A 422 -6.48 -1.34 -23.22
N VAL A 423 -6.19 -2.60 -22.98
CA VAL A 423 -6.43 -3.67 -23.95
C VAL A 423 -6.75 -4.95 -23.20
N SER A 424 -7.56 -5.80 -23.82
CA SER A 424 -7.86 -7.14 -23.32
C SER A 424 -7.64 -8.16 -24.43
N THR A 425 -7.26 -9.37 -24.05
CA THR A 425 -7.17 -10.52 -24.96
C THR A 425 -7.48 -11.80 -24.22
N ALA A 426 -8.10 -12.75 -24.91
CA ALA A 426 -8.56 -14.02 -24.35
C ALA A 426 -7.93 -15.20 -25.08
N LEU A 427 -7.78 -16.34 -24.40
CA LEU A 427 -7.28 -17.56 -25.04
C LEU A 427 -8.20 -18.05 -26.16
N GLY A 428 -9.51 -17.82 -26.03
CA GLY A 428 -10.54 -18.35 -26.93
C GLY A 428 -10.69 -19.87 -26.82
N ASP A 429 -11.32 -20.50 -27.81
CA ASP A 429 -11.58 -21.94 -27.85
C ASP A 429 -10.37 -22.77 -28.34
N THR A 430 -9.20 -22.52 -27.76
CA THR A 430 -7.95 -23.19 -28.17
C THR A 430 -7.75 -24.55 -27.49
N GLY A 431 -8.61 -24.91 -26.54
CA GLY A 431 -8.43 -26.09 -25.69
C GLY A 431 -7.27 -25.98 -24.68
N HIS A 432 -6.73 -24.78 -24.46
CA HIS A 432 -5.65 -24.52 -23.50
C HIS A 432 -6.21 -23.93 -22.20
N ALA A 433 -5.63 -24.32 -21.07
CA ALA A 433 -5.94 -23.74 -19.77
C ALA A 433 -5.05 -22.51 -19.49
N LEU A 434 -5.63 -21.42 -18.96
CA LEU A 434 -4.89 -20.19 -18.62
C LEU A 434 -3.81 -20.44 -17.57
N THR A 435 -2.58 -20.02 -17.87
CA THR A 435 -1.41 -20.21 -16.99
C THR A 435 -0.69 -18.91 -16.67
N GLY A 436 -0.71 -17.93 -17.57
CA GLY A 436 -0.01 -16.67 -17.38
C GLY A 436 -0.68 -15.50 -18.09
N ILE A 437 -0.44 -14.31 -17.57
CA ILE A 437 -0.87 -13.05 -18.15
C ILE A 437 0.28 -12.04 -18.12
N GLY A 438 0.38 -11.20 -19.15
CA GLY A 438 1.43 -10.19 -19.25
C GLY A 438 0.96 -8.91 -19.90
N ALA A 439 1.73 -7.84 -19.70
CA ALA A 439 1.50 -6.54 -20.31
C ALA A 439 2.79 -5.74 -20.51
N GLU A 440 2.76 -4.81 -21.46
CA GLU A 440 3.83 -3.88 -21.79
C GLU A 440 3.19 -2.55 -22.13
N VAL A 441 3.50 -1.52 -21.36
CA VAL A 441 3.18 -0.14 -21.72
C VAL A 441 4.29 0.37 -22.63
N ARG A 442 3.94 0.69 -23.86
CA ARG A 442 4.84 1.29 -24.86
C ARG A 442 4.77 2.80 -24.69
N GLN A 443 5.74 3.31 -23.97
CA GLN A 443 5.79 4.69 -23.50
C GLN A 443 6.78 5.54 -24.29
N ARG A 444 6.50 6.84 -24.38
CA ARG A 444 7.47 7.91 -24.65
C ARG A 444 7.62 8.72 -23.37
N ASP A 445 8.83 9.17 -23.03
CA ASP A 445 9.03 9.93 -21.80
C ASP A 445 8.14 11.19 -21.72
N PRO A 446 7.60 11.54 -20.54
CA PRO A 446 7.82 10.92 -19.23
C PRO A 446 7.05 9.61 -19.00
N GLY A 447 6.18 9.21 -19.92
CA GLY A 447 5.69 7.84 -20.04
C GLY A 447 4.49 7.44 -19.20
N SER A 448 4.09 6.19 -19.39
CA SER A 448 2.92 5.57 -18.78
C SER A 448 3.32 4.30 -18.07
N LEU A 449 2.61 4.02 -16.98
CA LEU A 449 2.99 3.04 -15.96
C LEU A 449 1.88 2.01 -15.84
N LEU A 450 2.24 0.77 -15.52
CA LEU A 450 1.26 -0.29 -15.31
C LEU A 450 0.49 -0.05 -14.03
N TRP A 451 -0.84 -0.04 -14.13
CA TRP A 451 -1.73 0.00 -12.96
C TRP A 451 -2.68 -1.21 -12.94
N GLN A 452 -2.85 -1.89 -14.08
CA GLN A 452 -3.73 -3.05 -14.21
C GLN A 452 -3.05 -4.16 -15.02
N LEU A 453 -3.03 -5.36 -14.43
CA LEU A 453 -2.77 -6.65 -15.04
C LEU A 453 -3.72 -7.65 -14.37
N ALA A 454 -4.91 -7.85 -14.93
CA ALA A 454 -5.98 -8.64 -14.31
C ALA A 454 -6.38 -9.81 -15.20
N PRO A 455 -6.49 -11.04 -14.69
CA PRO A 455 -7.21 -12.09 -15.38
C PRO A 455 -8.67 -11.67 -15.56
N VAL A 456 -9.25 -12.00 -16.71
CA VAL A 456 -10.68 -11.80 -16.98
C VAL A 456 -11.33 -13.11 -17.42
N ALA A 457 -12.62 -13.23 -17.12
CA ALA A 457 -13.48 -14.27 -17.65
C ALA A 457 -14.46 -13.60 -18.62
N GLU A 458 -14.22 -13.70 -19.92
CA GLU A 458 -15.20 -13.26 -20.91
C GLU A 458 -16.36 -14.28 -20.94
N ASN A 459 -17.59 -13.77 -20.78
CA ASN A 459 -18.81 -14.57 -20.64
C ASN A 459 -18.75 -15.63 -19.51
N GLY A 460 -17.91 -15.41 -18.49
CA GLY A 460 -17.75 -16.32 -17.36
C GLY A 460 -16.98 -17.61 -17.65
N THR A 461 -16.52 -17.84 -18.89
CA THR A 461 -15.89 -19.11 -19.29
C THR A 461 -14.55 -18.94 -20.02
N VAL A 462 -14.36 -17.84 -20.77
CA VAL A 462 -13.15 -17.67 -21.57
C VAL A 462 -12.12 -16.87 -20.77
N ALA A 463 -11.03 -17.55 -20.42
CA ALA A 463 -9.94 -16.98 -19.66
C ALA A 463 -9.08 -16.03 -20.51
N GLY A 464 -8.82 -14.83 -19.98
CA GLY A 464 -8.05 -13.80 -20.65
C GLY A 464 -7.31 -12.89 -19.69
N VAL A 465 -6.81 -11.79 -20.23
CA VAL A 465 -6.22 -10.68 -19.48
C VAL A 465 -6.88 -9.37 -19.88
N SER A 466 -7.03 -8.47 -18.91
CA SER A 466 -7.23 -7.04 -19.13
C SER A 466 -6.03 -6.30 -18.55
N ALA A 467 -5.37 -5.50 -19.37
CA ALA A 467 -4.22 -4.71 -19.00
C ALA A 467 -4.53 -3.21 -19.14
N GLY A 468 -3.93 -2.42 -18.26
CA GLY A 468 -4.10 -0.96 -18.24
C GLY A 468 -2.80 -0.25 -17.92
N GLY A 469 -2.48 0.74 -18.74
CA GLY A 469 -1.46 1.74 -18.51
C GLY A 469 -2.10 3.06 -18.12
N LYS A 470 -1.34 3.93 -17.46
CA LYS A 470 -1.73 5.33 -17.28
C LYS A 470 -0.51 6.22 -17.22
N GLN A 471 -0.65 7.43 -17.74
CA GLN A 471 0.28 8.51 -17.48
C GLN A 471 0.25 8.88 -15.99
N HIS A 472 1.34 9.46 -15.50
CA HIS A 472 1.42 9.99 -14.15
C HIS A 472 1.93 11.44 -14.23
N GLU A 473 1.24 12.39 -13.58
CA GLU A 473 1.57 13.84 -13.49
C GLU A 473 1.67 14.65 -14.78
N ALA A 474 2.32 14.13 -15.82
CA ALA A 474 2.52 14.75 -17.10
C ALA A 474 1.74 13.98 -18.16
N TRP A 475 1.18 14.73 -19.10
CA TRP A 475 0.47 14.14 -20.22
C TRP A 475 1.45 13.45 -21.17
N ALA A 476 1.25 12.16 -21.44
CA ALA A 476 2.06 11.40 -22.38
C ALA A 476 1.21 10.31 -23.04
N PRO A 477 1.01 10.34 -24.37
CA PRO A 477 0.27 9.31 -25.06
C PRO A 477 1.13 8.04 -25.08
N SER A 478 0.48 6.89 -24.87
CA SER A 478 1.13 5.58 -24.83
C SER A 478 0.20 4.52 -25.39
N SER A 479 0.75 3.45 -25.97
CA SER A 479 -0.01 2.24 -26.27
C SER A 479 0.27 1.18 -25.22
N ILE A 480 -0.60 0.17 -25.14
CA ILE A 480 -0.38 -1.00 -24.29
C ILE A 480 -0.62 -2.26 -25.09
N ALA A 481 0.24 -3.24 -24.85
CA ALA A 481 0.05 -4.61 -25.30
C ALA A 481 -0.25 -5.53 -24.11
N ALA A 482 -1.05 -6.57 -24.35
CA ALA A 482 -1.35 -7.61 -23.38
C ALA A 482 -1.15 -9.01 -23.98
N TRP A 483 -0.75 -9.95 -23.13
CA TRP A 483 -0.49 -11.34 -23.47
C TRP A 483 -1.26 -12.28 -22.56
N THR A 484 -1.77 -13.35 -23.16
CA THR A 484 -2.39 -14.46 -22.44
C THR A 484 -1.65 -15.74 -22.81
N LEU A 485 -1.21 -16.50 -21.80
CA LEU A 485 -0.55 -17.79 -21.98
C LEU A 485 -1.48 -18.91 -21.52
N GLY A 486 -1.56 -19.97 -22.32
CA GLY A 486 -2.26 -21.19 -21.95
C GLY A 486 -1.43 -22.42 -22.29
N ILE A 487 -1.69 -23.52 -21.59
CA ILE A 487 -1.08 -24.81 -21.88
C ILE A 487 -2.13 -25.91 -22.04
N ARG A 488 -1.77 -26.97 -22.75
CA ARG A 488 -2.45 -28.26 -22.74
C ARG A 488 -1.44 -29.40 -22.70
N LEU A 489 -1.90 -30.59 -22.35
CA LEU A 489 -1.10 -31.81 -22.48
C LEU A 489 -1.46 -32.57 -23.74
N ASP A 490 -0.44 -32.95 -24.50
CA ASP A 490 -0.54 -33.86 -25.63
C ASP A 490 0.12 -35.20 -25.26
N GLU A 491 -0.60 -36.31 -25.43
CA GLU A 491 -0.02 -37.64 -25.28
C GLU A 491 0.97 -37.89 -26.44
N ARG A 492 2.17 -38.39 -26.11
CA ARG A 492 3.12 -38.85 -27.12
C ARG A 492 2.79 -40.31 -27.45
N GLY A 493 2.49 -40.56 -28.73
CA GLY A 493 2.20 -41.89 -29.26
C GLY A 493 3.40 -42.82 -29.30
#